data_AF-A0A7R8NZ79-F1
#
_entry.id   AF-A0A7R8NZ79-F1
#
_cell.length_a   1.000
_cell.length_b   1.000
_cell.length_c   1.000
_cell.angle_alpha   90.00
_cell.angle_beta   90.00
_cell.angle_gamma   90.00
#
_symmetry.space_group_name_H-M   'P 1'
#
loop_
_entity.id
_entity.type
_entity.pdbx_description
1 polymer ?
#
loop_
_entity_poly.entity_id
_entity_poly.type
_entity_poly.pdbx_seq_one_letter_code
_entity_poly.pdbx_strand_id
1 'polypeptide(L)'
;MGNNGSTGASGKPSGTSSRRASRKKPSGGVSRRALLIGGGGVVAAGTVAVLVRDEVKRAWWRVPGVEKPRKPGELDYGAATWVAASEANWRRADRPDDFRIDRVIIHVTQGSFDSAVRVFQDPAHRAATHYIVGQDGRVVQMIRELDVAYQAGNRSFNERAVGIEHEGFVDRPKDLTKAMYESSARLTASICARYDIPVDREHIIGHVEVPGTDHTDPGPHWDWDRYLKLVKRAATAPPTPTPSPSATRAE
;
A
#
# COMPACT_ATOMS: atom_id res chain seq x y z
N MET A 1 8.11 8.08 -68.55
CA MET A 1 6.97 7.21 -68.88
C MET A 1 6.08 7.19 -67.63
N GLY A 2 4.91 7.82 -67.51
CA GLY A 2 3.97 8.39 -68.47
C GLY A 2 2.56 7.89 -68.11
N ASN A 3 1.72 8.79 -67.57
CA ASN A 3 0.26 8.73 -67.34
C ASN A 3 -0.30 7.75 -66.28
N ASN A 4 -1.16 8.11 -65.30
CA ASN A 4 -2.16 9.19 -65.06
C ASN A 4 -3.57 8.93 -65.65
N GLY A 5 -4.59 9.09 -64.79
CA GLY A 5 -6.02 9.33 -65.11
C GLY A 5 -6.97 8.12 -65.02
N SER A 6 -8.26 8.23 -64.68
CA SER A 6 -9.09 9.36 -64.23
C SER A 6 -10.53 8.84 -63.94
N THR A 7 -11.10 9.27 -62.82
CA THR A 7 -12.49 9.76 -62.55
C THR A 7 -13.78 9.15 -63.17
N GLY A 8 -14.80 9.07 -62.30
CA GLY A 8 -16.19 9.52 -62.53
C GLY A 8 -17.20 8.40 -62.82
N ALA A 9 -18.50 8.48 -62.52
CA ALA A 9 -19.32 9.37 -61.69
C ALA A 9 -20.69 8.67 -61.53
N SER A 10 -21.47 9.17 -60.56
CA SER A 10 -22.83 8.85 -60.12
C SER A 10 -23.94 8.65 -61.18
N GLY A 11 -24.92 7.79 -60.85
CA GLY A 11 -26.26 7.78 -61.46
C GLY A 11 -27.26 6.85 -60.74
N LYS A 12 -28.25 7.43 -60.06
CA LYS A 12 -29.56 6.84 -59.63
C LYS A 12 -30.65 7.44 -60.57
N PRO A 13 -31.89 6.90 -60.74
CA PRO A 13 -32.81 6.60 -59.62
C PRO A 13 -33.94 5.53 -59.82
N SER A 14 -34.63 5.25 -58.69
CA SER A 14 -36.06 4.95 -58.46
C SER A 14 -36.87 3.92 -59.27
N GLY A 15 -37.55 2.99 -58.55
CA GLY A 15 -38.70 2.23 -59.06
C GLY A 15 -39.22 1.12 -58.12
N THR A 16 -40.40 1.34 -57.54
CA THR A 16 -41.18 0.73 -56.44
C THR A 16 -41.68 -0.75 -56.53
N SER A 17 -41.86 -1.37 -55.33
CA SER A 17 -42.93 -2.33 -54.90
C SER A 17 -42.89 -3.79 -55.43
N SER A 18 -43.11 -4.91 -54.71
CA SER A 18 -43.85 -5.20 -53.47
C SER A 18 -43.49 -6.61 -52.90
N ARG A 19 -43.82 -6.83 -51.61
CA ARG A 19 -44.15 -8.09 -50.89
C ARG A 19 -43.06 -9.16 -50.66
N ARG A 20 -42.73 -9.42 -49.38
CA ARG A 20 -43.25 -10.57 -48.59
C ARG A 20 -42.84 -10.47 -47.11
N ALA A 21 -43.77 -10.81 -46.22
CA ALA A 21 -43.61 -10.79 -44.78
C ALA A 21 -42.75 -11.97 -44.27
N SER A 22 -41.96 -11.73 -43.22
CA SER A 22 -41.62 -12.78 -42.24
C SER A 22 -41.42 -12.18 -40.84
N ARG A 23 -42.08 -12.80 -39.86
CA ARG A 23 -42.08 -12.47 -38.43
C ARG A 23 -40.70 -12.75 -37.81
N LYS A 24 -40.22 -11.88 -36.91
CA LYS A 24 -39.46 -12.27 -35.71
C LYS A 24 -39.47 -11.16 -34.64
N LYS A 25 -39.32 -11.62 -33.40
CA LYS A 25 -39.80 -11.11 -32.10
C LYS A 25 -39.22 -9.75 -31.64
N PRO A 26 -39.90 -9.01 -30.74
CA PRO A 26 -39.35 -7.83 -30.10
C PRO A 26 -38.40 -8.21 -28.94
N SER A 27 -37.21 -7.63 -28.92
CA SER A 27 -36.32 -7.57 -27.75
C SER A 27 -36.65 -6.32 -26.93
N GLY A 28 -37.55 -6.47 -25.96
CA GLY A 28 -37.80 -5.47 -24.91
C GLY A 28 -36.75 -5.61 -23.81
N GLY A 29 -36.15 -4.48 -23.42
CA GLY A 29 -35.05 -4.40 -22.46
C GLY A 29 -35.38 -4.94 -21.06
N VAL A 30 -34.37 -5.51 -20.42
CA VAL A 30 -34.41 -5.89 -19.00
C VAL A 30 -33.98 -4.69 -18.16
N SER A 31 -34.94 -4.20 -17.38
CA SER A 31 -34.76 -3.23 -16.30
C SER A 31 -33.77 -3.76 -15.25
N ARG A 32 -32.80 -2.92 -14.86
CA ARG A 32 -31.87 -3.17 -13.76
C ARG A 32 -32.62 -3.12 -12.42
N ARG A 33 -33.12 -4.25 -11.94
CA ARG A 33 -33.49 -4.47 -10.53
C ARG A 33 -33.65 -5.97 -10.27
N ALA A 34 -32.53 -6.63 -10.00
CA ALA A 34 -32.46 -7.91 -9.31
C ALA A 34 -31.04 -8.12 -8.79
N LEU A 35 -30.74 -7.58 -7.61
CA LEU A 35 -29.62 -8.05 -6.79
C LEU A 35 -30.18 -8.45 -5.43
N LEU A 36 -30.69 -9.67 -5.38
CA LEU A 36 -30.89 -10.43 -4.16
C LEU A 36 -30.36 -11.83 -4.45
N ILE A 37 -29.72 -12.41 -3.44
CA ILE A 37 -29.10 -13.74 -3.35
C ILE A 37 -27.59 -13.72 -3.56
N GLY A 38 -26.85 -13.75 -2.44
CA GLY A 38 -25.42 -14.03 -2.42
C GLY A 38 -24.67 -13.58 -1.17
N GLY A 39 -25.24 -13.71 0.03
CA GLY A 39 -24.54 -13.32 1.26
C GLY A 39 -25.39 -13.57 2.50
N GLY A 40 -25.63 -14.83 2.83
CA GLY A 40 -26.49 -15.18 3.95
C GLY A 40 -26.39 -16.66 4.29
N GLY A 41 -25.23 -17.09 4.77
CA GLY A 41 -25.13 -18.30 5.58
C GLY A 41 -25.48 -17.96 7.02
N VAL A 42 -26.63 -18.43 7.49
CA VAL A 42 -27.01 -18.41 8.91
C VAL A 42 -26.03 -19.30 9.68
N VAL A 43 -25.39 -18.77 10.73
CA VAL A 43 -24.78 -19.61 11.79
C VAL A 43 -25.25 -19.09 13.14
N ALA A 44 -26.08 -19.91 13.79
CA ALA A 44 -26.31 -19.84 15.22
C ALA A 44 -25.04 -20.26 15.99
N ALA A 45 -24.88 -19.71 17.20
CA ALA A 45 -23.84 -19.94 18.22
C ALA A 45 -22.66 -18.95 18.23
N GLY A 46 -22.68 -18.07 19.25
CA GLY A 46 -21.76 -16.95 19.49
C GLY A 46 -20.30 -17.28 19.77
N THR A 47 -19.81 -18.47 19.43
CA THR A 47 -18.40 -18.87 19.54
C THR A 47 -17.62 -18.73 18.22
N VAL A 48 -18.29 -18.72 17.05
CA VAL A 48 -17.61 -18.61 15.74
C VAL A 48 -17.24 -17.16 15.39
N ALA A 49 -17.92 -16.16 15.96
CA ALA A 49 -17.74 -14.75 15.61
C ALA A 49 -16.35 -14.17 15.95
N VAL A 50 -15.56 -14.82 16.81
CA VAL A 50 -14.24 -14.31 17.21
C VAL A 50 -13.14 -14.69 16.20
N LEU A 51 -13.23 -15.85 15.56
CA LEU A 51 -12.17 -16.34 14.67
C LEU A 51 -12.18 -15.69 13.26
N VAL A 52 -13.26 -14.98 12.89
CA VAL A 52 -13.39 -14.37 11.56
C VAL A 52 -13.16 -12.84 11.59
N ARG A 53 -12.89 -12.24 12.76
CA ARG A 53 -12.72 -10.78 12.86
C ARG A 53 -11.56 -10.24 12.03
N ASP A 54 -10.44 -10.95 11.99
CA ASP A 54 -9.23 -10.48 11.29
C ASP A 54 -9.30 -10.71 9.77
N GLU A 55 -10.01 -11.74 9.31
CA GLU A 55 -10.30 -11.92 7.88
C GLU A 55 -11.33 -10.91 7.38
N VAL A 56 -12.39 -10.64 8.15
CA VAL A 56 -13.38 -9.61 7.82
C VAL A 56 -12.75 -8.21 7.86
N LYS A 57 -11.85 -7.93 8.83
CA LYS A 57 -11.04 -6.70 8.86
C LYS A 57 -10.09 -6.58 7.66
N ARG A 58 -9.65 -7.69 7.07
CA ARG A 58 -8.83 -7.67 5.85
C ARG A 58 -9.66 -7.55 4.57
N ALA A 59 -10.91 -8.01 4.59
CA ALA A 59 -11.79 -7.95 3.44
C ALA A 59 -12.45 -6.56 3.27
N TRP A 60 -12.82 -5.86 4.35
CA TRP A 60 -13.51 -4.56 4.21
C TRP A 60 -12.62 -3.47 3.59
N TRP A 61 -11.28 -3.51 3.78
CA TRP A 61 -10.39 -2.54 3.13
C TRP A 61 -10.23 -2.78 1.63
N ARG A 62 -10.65 -3.95 1.11
CA ARG A 62 -10.58 -4.30 -0.31
C ARG A 62 -11.84 -3.94 -1.10
N VAL A 63 -12.81 -3.26 -0.48
CA VAL A 63 -14.08 -2.91 -1.14
C VAL A 63 -13.90 -1.64 -1.98
N PRO A 64 -13.93 -1.71 -3.32
CA PRO A 64 -13.71 -0.55 -4.16
C PRO A 64 -14.85 0.46 -4.05
N GLY A 65 -14.54 1.76 -4.08
CA GLY A 65 -15.52 2.84 -4.19
C GLY A 65 -16.13 3.33 -2.87
N VAL A 66 -15.61 2.89 -1.72
CA VAL A 66 -15.94 3.46 -0.40
C VAL A 66 -14.73 4.24 0.09
N GLU A 67 -14.87 5.55 0.27
CA GLU A 67 -13.81 6.35 0.90
C GLU A 67 -13.55 5.80 2.30
N LYS A 68 -12.34 5.30 2.54
CA LYS A 68 -11.96 4.79 3.86
C LYS A 68 -11.85 5.95 4.86
N PRO A 69 -12.64 5.97 5.96
CA PRO A 69 -12.56 7.03 6.93
C PRO A 69 -11.17 7.03 7.57
N ARG A 70 -10.50 8.18 7.54
CA ARG A 70 -9.23 8.36 8.24
C ARG A 70 -9.52 8.82 9.65
N LYS A 71 -9.28 7.94 10.62
CA LYS A 71 -9.24 8.35 12.02
C LYS A 71 -7.87 8.95 12.31
N PRO A 72 -7.79 10.21 12.80
CA PRO A 72 -6.51 10.78 13.22
C PRO A 72 -5.80 9.87 14.22
N GLY A 73 -4.52 9.60 13.99
CA GLY A 73 -3.72 8.76 14.87
C GLY A 73 -3.97 7.26 14.76
N GLU A 74 -4.78 6.80 13.80
CA GLU A 74 -4.95 5.37 13.57
C GLU A 74 -3.66 4.75 13.03
N LEU A 75 -3.31 3.60 13.62
CA LEU A 75 -2.11 2.86 13.27
C LEU A 75 -2.48 1.74 12.31
N ASP A 76 -1.72 1.64 11.23
CA ASP A 76 -1.74 0.46 10.39
C ASP A 76 -0.93 -0.66 11.06
N TYR A 77 0.22 -0.34 11.67
CA TYR A 77 1.01 -1.27 12.47
C TYR A 77 0.85 -1.06 13.97
N GLY A 78 0.20 -2.01 14.66
CA GLY A 78 -0.23 -1.85 16.06
C GLY A 78 0.89 -1.70 17.10
N ALA A 79 2.15 -2.00 16.77
CA ALA A 79 3.28 -1.80 17.67
C ALA A 79 4.00 -0.45 17.45
N ALA A 80 3.52 0.39 16.53
CA ALA A 80 4.01 1.75 16.35
C ALA A 80 3.35 2.72 17.34
N THR A 81 3.95 3.91 17.48
CA THR A 81 3.27 5.10 17.99
C THR A 81 2.99 6.05 16.84
N TRP A 82 2.06 6.99 17.01
CA TRP A 82 1.69 7.95 15.96
C TRP A 82 2.37 9.31 16.15
N VAL A 83 3.02 9.82 15.10
CA VAL A 83 3.49 11.20 15.01
C VAL A 83 3.28 11.71 13.59
N ALA A 84 2.27 12.56 13.37
CA ALA A 84 1.91 12.99 12.02
C ALA A 84 3.05 13.73 11.30
N ALA A 85 3.32 13.33 10.05
CA ALA A 85 4.08 14.14 9.11
C ALA A 85 3.24 15.33 8.62
N SER A 86 3.90 16.36 8.09
CA SER A 86 3.22 17.49 7.45
C SER A 86 2.42 17.04 6.23
N GLU A 87 1.19 17.54 6.07
CA GLU A 87 0.35 17.28 4.88
C GLU A 87 1.00 17.76 3.56
N ALA A 88 2.00 18.64 3.67
CA ALA A 88 2.84 19.08 2.55
C ALA A 88 3.80 18.01 2.02
N ASN A 89 4.04 16.94 2.78
CA ASN A 89 5.08 15.93 2.54
C ASN A 89 4.51 14.58 2.05
N TRP A 90 3.21 14.53 1.81
CA TRP A 90 2.49 13.39 1.27
C TRP A 90 1.26 13.86 0.50
N ARG A 91 0.58 12.94 -0.21
CA ARG A 91 -0.74 13.23 -0.81
C ARG A 91 -1.76 12.18 -0.43
N ARG A 92 -2.99 12.65 -0.28
CA ARG A 92 -4.15 11.78 -0.08
C ARG A 92 -4.29 10.79 -1.23
N ALA A 93 -4.59 9.54 -0.89
CA ALA A 93 -4.94 8.46 -1.82
C ALA A 93 -5.72 7.36 -1.08
N ASP A 94 -6.50 6.55 -1.75
CA ASP A 94 -7.19 5.39 -1.15
C ASP A 94 -6.50 4.08 -1.54
N ARG A 95 -5.26 3.88 -1.09
CA ARG A 95 -4.52 2.66 -1.43
C ARG A 95 -5.07 1.43 -0.68
N PRO A 96 -5.04 0.24 -1.29
CA PRO A 96 -4.46 -0.05 -2.60
C PRO A 96 -5.43 0.12 -3.79
N ASP A 97 -6.61 0.71 -3.59
CA ASP A 97 -7.62 0.85 -4.66
C ASP A 97 -7.18 1.85 -5.73
N ASP A 98 -6.64 3.00 -5.30
CA ASP A 98 -6.07 3.98 -6.23
C ASP A 98 -4.77 3.48 -6.87
N PHE A 99 -3.90 2.87 -6.04
CA PHE A 99 -2.58 2.38 -6.44
C PHE A 99 -2.26 1.11 -5.65
N ARG A 100 -2.06 -0.01 -6.34
CA ARG A 100 -1.60 -1.24 -5.69
C ARG A 100 -0.28 -0.99 -4.96
N ILE A 101 -0.24 -1.32 -3.67
CA ILE A 101 1.01 -1.37 -2.91
C ILE A 101 1.65 -2.72 -3.21
N ASP A 102 2.84 -2.69 -3.80
CA ASP A 102 3.55 -3.89 -4.25
C ASP A 102 4.98 -3.96 -3.71
N ARG A 103 5.45 -2.96 -2.95
CA ARG A 103 6.83 -2.95 -2.42
C ARG A 103 6.98 -2.24 -1.08
N VAL A 104 8.09 -2.55 -0.43
CA VAL A 104 8.61 -1.83 0.73
C VAL A 104 9.96 -1.22 0.34
N ILE A 105 10.15 0.06 0.65
CA ILE A 105 11.42 0.77 0.41
C ILE A 105 12.07 1.05 1.77
N ILE A 106 13.30 0.58 1.90
CA ILE A 106 14.15 0.72 3.08
C ILE A 106 15.07 1.92 2.87
N HIS A 107 15.04 2.83 3.83
CA HIS A 107 15.87 4.02 3.85
C HIS A 107 16.76 4.06 5.09
N VAL A 108 17.82 4.87 5.04
CA VAL A 108 18.59 5.29 6.21
C VAL A 108 18.62 6.82 6.24
N THR A 109 18.21 7.39 7.37
CA THR A 109 17.89 8.82 7.52
C THR A 109 19.07 9.78 7.30
N GLN A 110 20.31 9.30 7.39
CA GLN A 110 21.52 10.14 7.51
C GLN A 110 21.42 11.12 8.70
N GLY A 111 20.84 10.66 9.81
CA GLY A 111 20.55 11.49 10.97
C GLY A 111 20.04 10.71 12.18
N SER A 112 19.62 11.46 13.19
CA SER A 112 18.96 10.91 14.38
C SER A 112 17.46 10.69 14.15
N PHE A 113 16.84 9.88 15.01
CA PHE A 113 15.40 9.67 15.02
C PHE A 113 14.63 10.98 15.16
N ASP A 114 15.02 11.82 16.13
CA ASP A 114 14.33 13.07 16.44
C ASP A 114 14.49 14.09 15.30
N SER A 115 15.66 14.11 14.63
CA SER A 115 15.83 14.93 13.44
C SER A 115 14.94 14.48 12.28
N ALA A 116 14.79 13.17 12.05
CA ALA A 116 13.92 12.65 11.00
C ALA A 116 12.45 13.02 11.27
N VAL A 117 11.97 12.85 12.51
CA VAL A 117 10.62 13.29 12.93
C VAL A 117 10.43 14.78 12.68
N ARG A 118 11.35 15.62 13.15
CA ARG A 118 11.26 17.08 13.02
C ARG A 118 11.21 17.51 11.55
N VAL A 119 12.06 16.92 10.72
CA VAL A 119 12.16 17.26 9.30
C VAL A 119 10.90 16.83 8.53
N PHE A 120 10.32 15.66 8.84
CA PHE A 120 9.06 15.23 8.22
C PHE A 120 7.83 16.02 8.70
N GLN A 121 7.92 16.73 9.83
CA GLN A 121 6.92 17.70 10.28
C GLN A 121 7.08 19.09 9.63
N ASP A 122 8.21 19.38 8.99
CA ASP A 122 8.43 20.64 8.31
C ASP A 122 7.76 20.63 6.91
N PRO A 123 6.76 21.50 6.65
CA PRO A 123 6.13 21.60 5.34
C PRO A 123 7.09 22.05 4.22
N ALA A 124 8.22 22.69 4.54
CA ALA A 124 9.22 23.09 3.56
C ALA A 124 10.07 21.91 3.07
N HIS A 125 10.10 20.78 3.80
CA HIS A 125 10.94 19.64 3.44
C HIS A 125 10.44 18.89 2.19
N ARG A 126 9.11 18.84 1.97
CA ARG A 126 8.47 18.20 0.81
C ARG A 126 8.75 16.70 0.64
N ALA A 127 9.17 16.03 1.71
CA ALA A 127 9.42 14.59 1.75
C ALA A 127 9.06 14.00 3.12
N ALA A 128 8.67 12.73 3.14
CA ALA A 128 8.41 11.95 4.35
C ALA A 128 8.29 10.47 3.99
N THR A 129 8.40 9.60 5.00
CA THR A 129 8.09 8.17 4.88
C THR A 129 6.92 7.78 5.78
N HIS A 130 6.42 6.55 5.62
CA HIS A 130 5.28 6.07 6.40
C HIS A 130 5.69 5.76 7.84
N TYR A 131 6.91 5.25 8.01
CA TYR A 131 7.44 4.82 9.29
C TYR A 131 8.88 5.26 9.51
N ILE A 132 9.25 5.49 10.76
CA ILE A 132 10.64 5.63 11.22
C ILE A 132 10.91 4.54 12.27
N VAL A 133 12.05 3.86 12.16
CA VAL A 133 12.56 2.88 13.12
C VAL A 133 13.83 3.42 13.78
N GLY A 134 13.81 3.51 15.12
CA GLY A 134 14.97 3.95 15.92
C GLY A 134 15.99 2.83 16.16
N GLN A 135 17.18 3.21 16.62
CA GLN A 135 18.25 2.29 17.01
C GLN A 135 17.86 1.39 18.20
N ASP A 136 16.92 1.83 19.04
CA ASP A 136 16.34 1.05 20.13
C ASP A 136 15.21 0.10 19.67
N GLY A 137 14.84 0.15 18.39
CA GLY A 137 13.75 -0.64 17.81
C GLY A 137 12.36 -0.01 17.93
N ARG A 138 12.24 1.20 18.50
CA ARG A 138 10.95 1.91 18.51
C ARG A 138 10.49 2.20 17.07
N VAL A 139 9.19 2.17 16.85
CA VAL A 139 8.58 2.44 15.54
C VAL A 139 7.59 3.59 15.69
N VAL A 140 7.75 4.62 14.87
CA VAL A 140 6.75 5.68 14.71
C VAL A 140 6.11 5.55 13.33
N GLN A 141 4.79 5.63 13.28
CA GLN A 141 4.02 5.79 12.06
C GLN A 141 3.68 7.27 11.87
N MET A 142 3.97 7.81 10.69
CA MET A 142 3.78 9.22 10.38
C MET A 142 2.70 9.50 9.34
N ILE A 143 2.45 8.54 8.46
CA ILE A 143 1.47 8.61 7.38
C ILE A 143 0.72 7.29 7.37
N ARG A 144 -0.59 7.34 7.08
CA ARG A 144 -1.38 6.12 6.84
C ARG A 144 -0.90 5.44 5.57
N GLU A 145 -0.83 4.11 5.57
CA GLU A 145 -0.45 3.35 4.37
C GLU A 145 -1.44 3.55 3.20
N LEU A 146 -2.67 4.02 3.50
CA LEU A 146 -3.64 4.44 2.49
C LEU A 146 -3.14 5.61 1.63
N ASP A 147 -2.44 6.57 2.23
CA ASP A 147 -2.00 7.81 1.60
C ASP A 147 -0.57 7.65 1.04
N VAL A 148 -0.17 8.48 0.07
CA VAL A 148 1.11 8.34 -0.64
C VAL A 148 2.16 9.28 -0.06
N ALA A 149 3.20 8.72 0.56
CA ALA A 149 4.36 9.48 1.03
C ALA A 149 5.30 9.90 -0.12
N TYR A 150 5.91 11.09 -0.02
CA TYR A 150 6.95 11.52 -0.95
C TYR A 150 8.33 11.07 -0.45
N GLN A 151 8.71 9.83 -0.78
CA GLN A 151 9.87 9.15 -0.17
C GLN A 151 10.99 8.78 -1.14
N ALA A 152 10.66 8.47 -2.40
CA ALA A 152 11.58 7.80 -3.30
C ALA A 152 12.20 8.73 -4.37
N GLY A 153 11.81 10.01 -4.43
CA GLY A 153 12.13 10.89 -5.56
C GLY A 153 11.49 10.45 -6.90
N ASN A 154 10.71 9.36 -6.89
CA ASN A 154 10.08 8.77 -8.06
C ASN A 154 8.59 8.56 -7.79
N ARG A 155 7.74 9.28 -8.54
CA ARG A 155 6.29 9.27 -8.33
C ARG A 155 5.68 7.87 -8.43
N SER A 156 6.10 7.08 -9.42
CA SER A 156 5.58 5.73 -9.66
C SER A 156 5.91 4.77 -8.51
N PHE A 157 7.07 4.95 -7.87
CA PHE A 157 7.47 4.17 -6.70
C PHE A 157 6.78 4.67 -5.43
N ASN A 158 6.65 5.99 -5.23
CA ASN A 158 5.89 6.55 -4.11
C ASN A 158 4.46 5.98 -4.05
N GLU A 159 3.80 5.92 -5.21
CA GLU A 159 2.42 5.44 -5.32
C GLU A 159 2.27 3.96 -4.91
N ARG A 160 3.27 3.12 -5.17
CA ARG A 160 3.19 1.67 -4.96
C ARG A 160 3.98 1.13 -3.77
N ALA A 161 4.57 2.02 -2.96
CA ALA A 161 5.45 1.61 -1.86
C ALA A 161 4.96 2.07 -0.48
N VAL A 162 5.30 1.27 0.53
CA VAL A 162 5.45 1.73 1.91
C VAL A 162 6.93 2.00 2.16
N GLY A 163 7.24 3.15 2.76
CA GLY A 163 8.61 3.60 3.02
C GLY A 163 8.92 3.53 4.51
N ILE A 164 10.11 3.02 4.86
CA ILE A 164 10.58 2.88 6.24
C ILE A 164 11.96 3.52 6.37
N GLU A 165 12.04 4.59 7.16
CA GLU A 165 13.29 5.21 7.58
C GLU A 165 13.94 4.48 8.73
N HIS A 166 15.27 4.37 8.69
CA HIS A 166 16.07 3.81 9.77
C HIS A 166 17.04 4.89 10.29
N GLU A 167 16.97 5.15 11.60
CA GLU A 167 17.87 6.09 12.27
C GLU A 167 19.34 5.71 12.06
N GLY A 168 20.20 6.66 11.69
CA GLY A 168 21.63 6.43 11.61
C GLY A 168 22.24 6.92 10.30
N PHE A 169 23.48 6.46 10.06
CA PHE A 169 24.27 6.83 8.88
C PHE A 169 24.75 5.59 8.12
N VAL A 170 24.70 5.66 6.79
CA VAL A 170 25.03 4.56 5.87
C VAL A 170 26.48 4.08 5.97
N ASP A 171 27.39 4.92 6.45
CA ASP A 171 28.83 4.67 6.63
C ASP A 171 29.19 4.27 8.08
N ARG A 172 28.19 4.11 8.96
CA ARG A 172 28.37 3.74 10.37
C ARG A 172 27.65 2.43 10.70
N PRO A 173 28.27 1.26 10.47
CA PRO A 173 27.64 -0.05 10.74
C PRO A 173 27.08 -0.20 12.16
N LYS A 174 27.69 0.44 13.15
CA LYS A 174 27.24 0.41 14.56
C LYS A 174 25.86 1.02 14.79
N ASP A 175 25.42 1.90 13.89
CA ASP A 175 24.11 2.54 13.96
C ASP A 175 22.99 1.58 13.52
N LEU A 176 23.32 0.53 12.73
CA LEU A 176 22.37 -0.48 12.25
C LEU A 176 22.20 -1.61 13.28
N THR A 177 21.51 -1.30 14.37
CA THR A 177 21.45 -2.18 15.56
C THR A 177 20.59 -3.43 15.36
N LYS A 178 20.81 -4.43 16.22
CA LYS A 178 19.95 -5.62 16.28
C LYS A 178 18.47 -5.28 16.54
N ALA A 179 18.19 -4.36 17.45
CA ALA A 179 16.83 -4.00 17.82
C ALA A 179 16.07 -3.33 16.66
N MET A 180 16.76 -2.48 15.91
CA MET A 180 16.27 -1.87 14.67
C MET A 180 15.93 -2.94 13.62
N TYR A 181 16.89 -3.81 13.27
CA TYR A 181 16.69 -4.89 12.31
C TYR A 181 15.49 -5.77 12.68
N GLU A 182 15.39 -6.18 13.95
CA GLU A 182 14.30 -7.05 14.41
C GLU A 182 12.94 -6.37 14.37
N SER A 183 12.87 -5.08 14.72
CA SER A 183 11.60 -4.34 14.76
C SER A 183 11.14 -3.94 13.36
N SER A 184 12.07 -3.48 12.52
CA SER A 184 11.84 -3.23 11.10
C SER A 184 11.40 -4.51 10.37
N ALA A 185 12.01 -5.66 10.66
CA ALA A 185 11.61 -6.91 10.04
C ALA A 185 10.17 -7.34 10.40
N ARG A 186 9.72 -7.11 11.64
CA ARG A 186 8.33 -7.36 12.05
C ARG A 186 7.35 -6.41 11.37
N LEU A 187 7.72 -5.14 11.24
CA LEU A 187 6.94 -4.14 10.50
C LEU A 187 6.81 -4.55 9.02
N THR A 188 7.93 -4.83 8.35
CA THR A 188 7.94 -5.26 6.94
C THR A 188 7.17 -6.54 6.72
N ALA A 189 7.29 -7.54 7.61
CA ALA A 189 6.48 -8.76 7.53
C ALA A 189 4.96 -8.47 7.65
N SER A 190 4.56 -7.53 8.52
CA SER A 190 3.16 -7.09 8.65
C SER A 190 2.67 -6.38 7.39
N ILE A 191 3.49 -5.54 6.78
CA ILE A 191 3.18 -4.85 5.51
C ILE A 191 3.02 -5.89 4.38
N CYS A 192 3.98 -6.82 4.26
CA CYS A 192 3.94 -7.88 3.26
C CYS A 192 2.68 -8.75 3.39
N ALA A 193 2.33 -9.15 4.62
CA ALA A 193 1.11 -9.92 4.87
C ALA A 193 -0.18 -9.13 4.61
N ARG A 194 -0.17 -7.80 4.80
CA ARG A 194 -1.34 -6.95 4.55
C ARG A 194 -1.62 -6.80 3.05
N TYR A 195 -0.56 -6.62 2.26
CA TYR A 195 -0.67 -6.31 0.83
C TYR A 195 -0.31 -7.45 -0.11
N ASP A 196 -0.15 -8.67 0.42
CA ASP A 196 0.22 -9.86 -0.34
C ASP A 196 1.53 -9.66 -1.14
N ILE A 197 2.52 -9.02 -0.51
CA ILE A 197 3.84 -8.75 -1.10
C ILE A 197 4.78 -9.92 -0.80
N PRO A 198 5.43 -10.53 -1.82
CA PRO A 198 6.46 -11.53 -1.61
C PRO A 198 7.65 -11.01 -0.77
N VAL A 199 8.19 -11.87 0.10
CA VAL A 199 9.36 -11.54 0.93
C VAL A 199 10.65 -11.88 0.19
N ASP A 200 11.03 -11.01 -0.75
CA ASP A 200 12.23 -11.11 -1.59
C ASP A 200 12.83 -9.73 -1.92
N ARG A 201 13.93 -9.73 -2.68
CA ARG A 201 14.63 -8.49 -3.10
C ARG A 201 14.00 -7.78 -4.29
N GLU A 202 13.03 -8.38 -4.97
CA GLU A 202 12.30 -7.69 -6.04
C GLU A 202 11.26 -6.72 -5.46
N HIS A 203 10.73 -7.03 -4.27
CA HIS A 203 9.66 -6.28 -3.63
C HIS A 203 10.07 -5.55 -2.34
N ILE A 204 11.14 -5.98 -1.68
CA ILE A 204 11.73 -5.25 -0.55
C ILE A 204 13.06 -4.68 -1.05
N ILE A 205 13.09 -3.38 -1.32
CA ILE A 205 14.20 -2.69 -1.98
C ILE A 205 14.80 -1.58 -1.10
N GLY A 206 16.04 -1.20 -1.35
CA GLY A 206 16.63 0.02 -0.83
C GLY A 206 16.28 1.23 -1.68
N HIS A 207 16.39 2.43 -1.13
CA HIS A 207 16.17 3.67 -1.89
C HIS A 207 17.13 3.76 -3.09
N VAL A 208 18.39 3.35 -2.93
CA VAL A 208 19.40 3.26 -4.00
C VAL A 208 18.99 2.42 -5.22
N GLU A 209 18.01 1.53 -5.06
CA GLU A 209 17.50 0.66 -6.13
C GLU A 209 16.30 1.30 -6.88
N VAL A 210 15.84 2.46 -6.44
CA VAL A 210 14.78 3.22 -7.11
C VAL A 210 15.33 3.87 -8.39
N PRO A 211 14.73 3.64 -9.56
CA PRO A 211 15.19 4.24 -10.81
C PRO A 211 15.20 5.77 -10.76
N GLY A 212 16.33 6.36 -11.15
CA GLY A 212 16.52 7.81 -11.23
C GLY A 212 16.84 8.50 -9.90
N THR A 213 17.05 7.73 -8.83
CA THR A 213 17.51 8.27 -7.55
C THR A 213 18.99 8.67 -7.62
N ASP A 214 19.37 9.73 -6.91
CA ASP A 214 20.76 10.09 -6.58
C ASP A 214 21.14 9.66 -5.14
N HIS A 215 20.20 9.04 -4.43
CA HIS A 215 20.40 8.52 -3.09
C HIS A 215 21.18 7.21 -3.08
N THR A 216 21.87 6.96 -1.95
CA THR A 216 22.74 5.78 -1.76
C THR A 216 22.32 4.90 -0.58
N ASP A 217 21.29 5.31 0.17
CA ASP A 217 20.76 4.56 1.29
C ASP A 217 19.96 3.31 0.83
N PRO A 218 19.91 2.23 1.63
CA PRO A 218 20.38 2.10 3.01
C PRO A 218 21.90 1.87 3.16
N GLY A 219 22.65 1.94 2.06
CA GLY A 219 24.11 1.90 2.07
C GLY A 219 24.71 0.50 2.09
N PRO A 220 26.05 0.41 1.96
CA PRO A 220 26.77 -0.86 1.82
C PRO A 220 26.77 -1.70 3.10
N HIS A 221 26.44 -1.10 4.24
CA HIS A 221 26.42 -1.79 5.54
C HIS A 221 25.06 -2.39 5.89
N TRP A 222 24.04 -2.17 5.05
CA TRP A 222 22.76 -2.83 5.21
C TRP A 222 22.85 -4.30 4.81
N ASP A 223 22.81 -5.20 5.80
CA ASP A 223 22.81 -6.64 5.61
C ASP A 223 21.44 -7.16 5.15
N TRP A 224 21.28 -7.25 3.82
CA TRP A 224 20.05 -7.73 3.18
C TRP A 224 19.70 -9.18 3.50
N ASP A 225 20.69 -10.07 3.57
CA ASP A 225 20.47 -11.50 3.85
C ASP A 225 19.95 -11.70 5.27
N ARG A 226 20.56 -11.01 6.24
CA ARG A 226 20.06 -10.95 7.60
C ARG A 226 18.66 -10.36 7.64
N TYR A 227 18.43 -9.23 6.97
CA TYR A 227 17.12 -8.58 6.98
C TYR A 227 16.02 -9.50 6.47
N LEU A 228 16.18 -10.08 5.29
CA LEU A 228 15.16 -10.97 4.71
C LEU A 228 14.96 -12.24 5.53
N LYS A 229 16.01 -12.79 6.15
CA LYS A 229 15.85 -13.91 7.09
C LYS A 229 14.98 -13.52 8.29
N LEU A 230 15.17 -12.32 8.83
CA LEU A 230 14.35 -11.81 9.93
C LEU A 230 12.91 -11.56 9.50
N VAL A 231 12.68 -10.99 8.30
CA VAL A 231 11.33 -10.75 7.77
C VAL A 231 10.60 -12.08 7.56
N LYS A 232 11.24 -13.07 6.92
CA LYS A 232 10.66 -14.42 6.73
C LYS A 232 10.32 -15.08 8.06
N ARG A 233 11.19 -14.96 9.06
CA ARG A 233 10.93 -15.48 10.41
C ARG A 233 9.75 -14.77 11.08
N ALA A 234 9.64 -13.45 10.93
CA ALA A 234 8.52 -12.69 11.48
C ALA A 234 7.20 -13.02 10.77
N ALA A 235 7.23 -13.32 9.46
CA ALA A 235 6.05 -13.68 8.68
C ALA A 235 5.45 -15.06 9.06
N THR A 236 6.27 -15.96 9.61
CA THR A 236 5.83 -17.30 10.06
C THR A 236 5.61 -17.40 11.57
N ALA A 237 5.95 -16.35 12.32
CA ALA A 237 5.75 -16.33 13.76
C ALA A 237 4.25 -16.25 14.09
N PRO A 238 3.76 -17.02 15.07
CA PRO A 238 2.40 -16.85 15.57
C PRO A 238 2.22 -15.43 16.12
N PRO A 239 1.02 -14.83 16.01
CA PRO A 239 0.78 -13.49 16.52
C PRO A 239 1.11 -13.44 18.01
N THR A 240 1.99 -12.52 18.40
CA THR A 240 2.29 -12.29 19.82
C THR A 240 1.00 -11.86 20.52
N PRO A 241 0.57 -12.54 21.61
CA PRO A 241 -0.60 -12.10 22.36
C PRO A 241 -0.37 -10.67 22.85
N THR A 242 -1.32 -9.78 22.54
CA THR A 242 -1.32 -8.42 23.09
C THR A 242 -1.33 -8.53 24.62
N PRO A 243 -0.42 -7.87 25.35
CA PRO A 243 -0.50 -7.84 26.80
C PRO A 243 -1.86 -7.21 27.18
N SER A 244 -2.68 -7.96 27.90
CA SER A 244 -3.91 -7.41 28.48
C SER A 244 -3.52 -6.24 29.38
N PRO A 245 -4.25 -5.11 29.36
CA PRO A 245 -4.01 -4.06 30.32
C PRO A 245 -4.20 -4.65 31.71
N SER A 246 -3.11 -4.75 32.46
CA SER A 246 -3.13 -5.17 33.85
C SER A 246 -4.11 -4.28 34.59
N ALA A 247 -5.18 -4.89 35.13
CA ALA A 247 -6.11 -4.18 35.99
C ALA A 247 -5.31 -3.55 37.13
N THR A 248 -5.25 -2.22 37.15
CA THR A 248 -4.70 -1.47 38.26
C THR A 248 -5.53 -1.83 39.48
N ARG A 249 -4.95 -2.59 40.42
CA ARG A 249 -5.51 -2.70 41.76
C ARG A 249 -5.35 -1.32 42.40
N ALA A 250 -6.48 -0.68 42.67
CA ALA A 250 -6.54 0.41 43.62
C ALA A 250 -6.32 -0.19 45.03
N GLU A 251 -5.33 0.31 45.74
CA GLU A 251 -5.29 0.33 47.20
C GLU A 251 -5.76 1.71 47.68
#